data_AF-A0A326QLK1-F1
#
_entry.id   AF-A0A326QLK1-F1
#
_cell.length_a   1.000
_cell.length_b   1.000
_cell.length_c   1.000
_cell.angle_alpha   90.00
_cell.angle_beta   90.00
_cell.angle_gamma   90.00
#
_symmetry.space_group_name_H-M   'P 1'
#
loop_
_entity.id
_entity.type
_entity.pdbx_description
1 polymer ?
#
loop_
_entity_poly.entity_id
_entity_poly.type
_entity_poly.pdbx_seq_one_letter_code
_entity_poly.pdbx_strand_id
1 'polypeptide(L)'
;MEAETAAATARQRQHDAEEARGNATAARESDAPAAKQAELNKKTETAEAKAKAARAKAIEAAESAGVEPPDLEPLAVEAMPRRGLARKADGTPTRKTQRNFTDPDSHLMQSGGSHLQGYNCQVAVDSDHQVIVAVGVSNQPPDVEHLEPLLQRIGASAGGVPTVMTMDAGYWSEDNVKVCADQGIDAYIATGRLPHGQPPPPKRGPLPRDADARTRMVRKLRSKKGAAIYARRKAIVEPVNG
;
A
#
# COMPACT_ATOMS: atom_id res chain seq x y z
N MET A 1 -1.18 -17.14 3.19
CA MET A 1 -2.09 -16.01 3.38
C MET A 1 -1.88 -15.34 4.73
N GLU A 2 -2.07 -15.99 5.89
CA GLU A 2 -1.88 -15.33 7.20
C GLU A 2 -0.43 -14.90 7.48
N ALA A 3 0.56 -15.74 7.18
CA ALA A 3 1.97 -15.36 7.30
C ALA A 3 2.36 -14.21 6.34
N GLU A 4 1.75 -14.16 5.15
CA GLU A 4 2.01 -13.12 4.15
C GLU A 4 1.39 -11.78 4.55
N THR A 5 0.15 -11.78 5.06
CA THR A 5 -0.50 -10.57 5.57
C THR A 5 0.20 -10.06 6.82
N ALA A 6 0.70 -10.95 7.68
CA ALA A 6 1.51 -10.59 8.83
C ALA A 6 2.87 -9.98 8.39
N ALA A 7 3.53 -10.56 7.38
CA ALA A 7 4.76 -10.01 6.79
C ALA A 7 4.57 -8.60 6.22
N ALA A 8 3.52 -8.40 5.42
CA ALA A 8 3.17 -7.09 4.87
C ALA A 8 2.91 -6.06 5.98
N THR A 9 2.18 -6.47 7.03
CA THR A 9 1.93 -5.63 8.20
C THR A 9 3.24 -5.29 8.93
N ALA A 10 4.18 -6.24 9.04
CA ALA A 10 5.47 -6.00 9.68
C ALA A 10 6.33 -4.99 8.91
N ARG A 11 6.40 -5.11 7.58
CA ARG A 11 7.11 -4.15 6.71
C ARG A 11 6.53 -2.75 6.81
N GLN A 12 5.20 -2.64 6.73
CA GLN A 12 4.52 -1.35 6.89
C GLN A 12 4.85 -0.69 8.23
N ARG A 13 4.74 -1.43 9.34
CA ARG A 13 5.01 -0.87 10.67
C ARG A 13 6.49 -0.51 10.87
N GLN A 14 7.40 -1.19 10.19
CA GLN A 14 8.81 -0.86 10.19
C GLN A 14 9.07 0.46 9.45
N HIS A 15 8.45 0.66 8.28
CA HIS A 15 8.49 1.94 7.56
C HIS A 15 7.93 3.09 8.41
N ASP A 16 6.77 2.89 9.06
CA ASP A 16 6.19 3.91 9.96
C ASP A 16 7.14 4.31 11.10
N ALA A 17 7.90 3.34 11.63
CA ALA A 17 8.87 3.59 12.69
C ALA A 17 10.08 4.39 12.17
N GLU A 18 10.54 4.10 10.96
CA GLU A 18 11.61 4.85 10.28
C GLU A 18 11.18 6.29 9.95
N GLU A 19 9.96 6.48 9.45
CA GLU A 19 9.38 7.81 9.19
C GLU A 19 9.25 8.62 10.49
N ALA A 20 8.75 8.00 11.57
CA ALA A 20 8.62 8.65 12.87
C ALA A 20 10.00 9.06 13.44
N ARG A 21 11.01 8.20 13.29
CA ARG A 21 12.41 8.53 13.63
C ARG A 21 12.92 9.70 12.82
N GLY A 22 12.73 9.70 11.50
CA GLY A 22 13.15 10.77 10.60
C GLY A 22 12.52 12.12 10.99
N ASN A 23 11.23 12.13 11.27
CA ASN A 23 10.50 13.33 11.73
C ASN A 23 11.00 13.83 13.09
N ALA A 24 11.31 12.94 14.03
CA ALA A 24 11.87 13.31 15.32
C ALA A 24 13.29 13.88 15.18
N THR A 25 14.12 13.31 14.30
CA THR A 25 15.46 13.84 13.97
C THR A 25 15.38 15.22 13.34
N ALA A 26 14.54 15.40 12.32
CA ALA A 26 14.36 16.69 11.65
C ALA A 26 13.85 17.79 12.62
N ALA A 27 12.99 17.43 13.58
CA ALA A 27 12.53 18.37 14.60
C ALA A 27 13.62 18.74 15.63
N ARG A 28 14.59 17.86 15.89
CA ARG A 28 15.77 18.18 16.70
C ARG A 28 16.73 19.08 15.93
N GLU A 29 16.99 18.76 14.67
CA GLU A 29 17.89 19.54 13.79
C GLU A 29 17.38 20.96 13.51
N SER A 30 16.06 21.16 13.53
CA SER A 30 15.44 22.47 13.34
C SER A 30 15.18 23.24 14.64
N ASP A 31 15.71 22.79 15.78
CA ASP A 31 15.48 23.37 17.11
C ASP A 31 13.98 23.62 17.41
N ALA A 32 13.13 22.67 17.00
CA ALA A 32 11.69 22.77 17.23
C ALA A 32 11.39 22.89 18.73
N PRO A 33 10.28 23.53 19.14
CA PRO A 33 9.92 23.67 20.55
C PRO A 33 9.95 22.34 21.30
N ALA A 34 10.44 22.34 22.54
CA ALA A 34 10.60 21.12 23.36
C ALA A 34 9.32 20.27 23.44
N ALA A 35 8.14 20.90 23.45
CA ALA A 35 6.84 20.21 23.41
C ALA A 35 6.63 19.39 22.12
N LYS A 36 7.03 19.94 20.95
CA LYS A 36 6.93 19.27 19.65
C LYS A 36 7.95 18.13 19.53
N GLN A 37 9.16 18.33 20.05
CA GLN A 37 10.17 17.27 20.13
C GLN A 37 9.70 16.12 21.03
N ALA A 38 9.13 16.42 22.20
CA ALA A 38 8.59 15.41 23.11
C ALA A 38 7.43 14.62 22.48
N GLU A 39 6.53 15.28 21.76
CA GLU A 39 5.44 14.62 21.03
C GLU A 39 5.96 13.67 19.94
N LEU A 40 6.93 14.11 19.14
CA LEU A 40 7.52 13.31 18.07
C LEU A 40 8.34 12.13 18.61
N ASN A 41 9.07 12.32 19.71
CA ASN A 41 9.76 11.23 20.41
C ASN A 41 8.74 10.17 20.89
N LYS A 42 7.63 10.59 21.49
CA LYS A 42 6.57 9.67 21.92
C LYS A 42 5.93 8.93 20.74
N LYS A 43 5.70 9.63 19.61
CA LYS A 43 5.23 9.00 18.36
C LYS A 43 6.21 7.94 17.87
N THR A 44 7.51 8.25 17.90
CA THR A 44 8.58 7.32 17.53
C THR A 44 8.55 6.06 18.39
N GLU A 45 8.50 6.20 19.72
CA GLU A 45 8.39 5.06 20.64
C GLU A 45 7.16 4.18 20.36
N THR A 46 6.01 4.81 20.11
CA THR A 46 4.78 4.06 19.79
C THR A 46 4.85 3.36 18.43
N ALA A 47 5.47 3.97 17.43
CA ALA A 47 5.66 3.39 16.11
C ALA A 47 6.65 2.21 16.17
N GLU A 48 7.76 2.36 16.88
CA GLU A 48 8.74 1.28 17.12
C GLU A 48 8.15 0.10 17.88
N ALA A 49 7.35 0.36 18.92
CA ALA A 49 6.67 -0.70 19.67
C ALA A 49 5.69 -1.48 18.77
N LYS A 50 4.96 -0.77 17.91
CA LYS A 50 4.08 -1.36 16.90
C LYS A 50 4.86 -2.16 15.85
N ALA A 51 6.00 -1.66 15.37
CA ALA A 51 6.89 -2.34 14.43
C ALA A 51 7.40 -3.65 15.03
N LYS A 52 7.91 -3.59 16.27
CA LYS A 52 8.40 -4.77 16.99
C LYS A 52 7.30 -5.80 17.20
N ALA A 53 6.10 -5.38 17.58
CA ALA A 53 4.96 -6.29 17.76
C ALA A 53 4.50 -6.92 16.43
N ALA A 54 4.45 -6.14 15.34
CA ALA A 54 4.09 -6.65 14.03
C ALA A 54 5.13 -7.63 13.49
N ARG A 55 6.43 -7.34 13.69
CA ARG A 55 7.53 -8.25 13.36
C ARG A 55 7.47 -9.55 14.16
N ALA A 56 7.22 -9.48 15.47
CA ALA A 56 7.04 -10.68 16.29
C ALA A 56 5.86 -11.53 15.79
N LYS A 57 4.73 -10.89 15.46
CA LYS A 57 3.56 -11.57 14.90
C LYS A 57 3.83 -12.18 13.52
N ALA A 58 4.63 -11.52 12.68
CA ALA A 58 5.04 -12.08 11.38
C ALA A 58 5.96 -13.29 11.54
N ILE A 59 6.86 -13.27 12.51
CA ILE A 59 7.73 -14.41 12.85
C ILE A 59 6.88 -15.56 13.40
N GLU A 60 5.99 -15.31 14.36
CA GLU A 60 5.10 -16.33 14.93
C GLU A 60 4.17 -16.95 13.87
N ALA A 61 3.61 -16.13 12.98
CA ALA A 61 2.78 -16.61 11.87
C ALA A 61 3.60 -17.45 10.88
N ALA A 62 4.88 -17.10 10.67
CA ALA A 62 5.78 -17.88 9.84
C ALA A 62 6.13 -19.22 10.49
N GLU A 63 6.49 -19.22 11.78
CA GLU A 63 6.79 -20.42 12.57
C GLU A 63 5.58 -21.37 12.64
N SER A 64 4.38 -20.85 12.92
CA SER A 64 3.13 -21.63 12.94
C SER A 64 2.83 -22.26 11.58
N ALA A 65 3.14 -21.54 10.50
CA ALA A 65 3.02 -22.05 9.14
C ALA A 65 4.20 -22.94 8.69
N GLY A 66 5.20 -23.16 9.55
CA GLY A 66 6.40 -23.93 9.26
C GLY A 66 7.26 -23.30 8.16
N VAL A 67 7.20 -21.98 8.02
CA VAL A 67 7.96 -21.21 7.04
C VAL A 67 9.00 -20.31 7.69
N GLU A 68 10.07 -20.04 6.96
CA GLU A 68 11.13 -19.09 7.29
C GLU A 68 10.50 -17.70 7.44
N PRO A 69 10.90 -16.93 8.46
CA PRO A 69 10.39 -15.59 8.66
C PRO A 69 10.64 -14.73 7.43
N PRO A 70 9.70 -13.81 7.10
CA PRO A 70 9.83 -12.96 5.94
C PRO A 70 11.10 -12.12 6.02
N ASP A 71 11.73 -11.91 4.86
CA ASP A 71 12.77 -10.90 4.73
C ASP A 71 12.13 -9.50 4.89
N LEU A 72 12.61 -8.78 5.89
CA LEU A 72 12.16 -7.46 6.32
C LEU A 72 13.22 -6.39 6.06
N GLU A 73 14.28 -6.71 5.30
CA GLU A 73 15.21 -5.69 4.85
C GLU A 73 14.47 -4.63 4.00
N PRO A 74 14.76 -3.34 4.22
CA PRO A 74 14.16 -2.27 3.44
C PRO A 74 14.61 -2.40 1.98
N LEU A 75 13.63 -2.48 1.09
CA LEU A 75 13.88 -2.46 -0.35
C LEU A 75 14.39 -1.07 -0.75
N ALA A 76 15.08 -0.99 -1.90
CA ALA A 76 15.34 0.32 -2.50
C ALA A 76 14.02 1.08 -2.67
N VAL A 77 14.04 2.40 -2.47
CA VAL A 77 12.84 3.26 -2.37
C VAL A 77 11.86 3.11 -3.55
N GLU A 78 12.37 2.81 -4.75
CA GLU A 78 11.57 2.60 -5.97
C GLU A 78 11.31 1.12 -6.31
N ALA A 79 11.89 0.18 -5.56
CA ALA A 79 11.77 -1.23 -5.84
C ALA A 79 10.38 -1.73 -5.43
N MET A 80 9.70 -2.39 -6.38
CA MET A 80 8.42 -3.01 -6.09
C MET A 80 8.64 -4.18 -5.12
N PRO A 81 7.75 -4.35 -4.12
CA PRO A 81 7.87 -5.46 -3.19
C PRO A 81 7.78 -6.78 -3.92
N ARG A 82 8.52 -7.78 -3.44
CA ARG A 82 8.56 -9.13 -4.01
C ARG A 82 8.19 -10.15 -2.95
N ARG A 83 7.51 -11.20 -3.40
CA ARG A 83 7.22 -12.42 -2.65
C ARG A 83 8.34 -13.44 -2.88
N GLY A 84 8.97 -13.86 -1.78
CA GLY A 84 9.87 -14.99 -1.77
C GLY A 84 9.12 -16.33 -1.74
N LEU A 85 9.81 -17.41 -2.08
CA LEU A 85 9.28 -18.76 -1.93
C LEU A 85 9.26 -19.14 -0.45
N ALA A 86 8.16 -19.77 -0.02
CA ALA A 86 8.08 -20.39 1.30
C ALA A 86 9.22 -21.41 1.48
N ARG A 87 10.01 -21.27 2.52
CA ARG A 87 11.08 -22.21 2.93
C ARG A 87 10.88 -22.55 4.40
N LYS A 88 11.47 -23.61 4.93
CA LYS A 88 11.55 -23.86 6.36
C LYS A 88 12.70 -23.04 6.95
N ALA A 89 12.81 -23.01 8.29
CA ALA A 89 13.90 -22.32 8.98
C ALA A 89 15.32 -22.78 8.59
N ASP A 90 15.48 -24.00 8.05
CA ASP A 90 16.76 -24.53 7.54
C ASP A 90 17.04 -24.13 6.07
N GLY A 91 16.20 -23.29 5.47
CA GLY A 91 16.29 -22.83 4.09
C GLY A 91 15.73 -23.81 3.05
N THR A 92 15.26 -25.00 3.46
CA THR A 92 14.69 -25.99 2.52
C THR A 92 13.26 -25.62 2.11
N PRO A 93 12.82 -25.88 0.86
CA PRO A 93 11.43 -25.62 0.47
C PRO A 93 10.42 -26.38 1.33
N THR A 94 9.28 -25.76 1.63
CA THR A 94 8.16 -26.48 2.24
C THR A 94 7.50 -27.44 1.24
N ARG A 95 6.74 -28.43 1.73
CA ARG A 95 6.00 -29.37 0.87
C ARG A 95 5.00 -28.68 -0.07
N LYS A 96 4.50 -27.50 0.31
CA LYS A 96 3.55 -26.71 -0.50
C LYS A 96 4.23 -25.69 -1.40
N THR A 97 5.55 -25.52 -1.29
CA THR A 97 6.30 -24.57 -2.09
C THR A 97 6.32 -25.04 -3.53
N GLN A 98 5.73 -24.24 -4.40
CA GLN A 98 5.75 -24.45 -5.84
C GLN A 98 6.57 -23.35 -6.48
N ARG A 99 7.38 -23.73 -7.46
CA ARG A 99 8.19 -22.82 -8.28
C ARG A 99 7.94 -23.19 -9.73
N ASN A 100 7.69 -22.19 -10.56
CA ASN A 100 7.57 -22.40 -11.99
C ASN A 100 8.97 -22.70 -12.58
N PHE A 101 9.04 -23.74 -13.40
CA PHE A 101 10.29 -24.18 -14.03
C PHE A 101 10.78 -23.20 -15.11
N THR A 102 9.85 -22.59 -15.86
CA THR A 102 10.17 -21.72 -16.99
C THR A 102 10.44 -20.29 -16.53
N ASP A 103 9.70 -19.81 -15.54
CA ASP A 103 9.91 -18.51 -14.91
C ASP A 103 9.90 -18.65 -13.37
N PRO A 104 11.08 -18.86 -12.75
CA PRO A 104 11.26 -18.93 -11.31
C PRO A 104 10.68 -17.80 -10.46
N ASP A 105 10.62 -16.59 -11.00
CA ASP A 105 10.25 -15.38 -10.27
C ASP A 105 8.73 -15.18 -10.29
N SER A 106 8.05 -15.75 -11.28
CA SER A 106 6.59 -15.77 -11.38
C SER A 106 5.94 -16.56 -10.26
N HIS A 107 4.71 -16.19 -9.94
CA HIS A 107 3.99 -16.74 -8.81
C HIS A 107 2.52 -17.00 -9.14
N LEU A 108 1.92 -18.01 -8.50
CA LEU A 108 0.47 -18.23 -8.58
C LEU A 108 -0.28 -17.11 -7.86
N MET A 109 -1.22 -16.48 -8.57
CA MET A 109 -2.09 -15.40 -8.11
C MET A 109 -3.55 -15.76 -8.38
N GLN A 110 -4.46 -15.33 -7.51
CA GLN A 110 -5.89 -15.49 -7.76
C GLN A 110 -6.43 -14.29 -8.55
N SER A 111 -7.06 -14.57 -9.69
CA SER A 111 -7.75 -13.57 -10.50
C SER A 111 -9.06 -14.14 -11.04
N GLY A 112 -10.17 -13.43 -10.83
CA GLY A 112 -11.48 -13.80 -11.38
C GLY A 112 -12.01 -15.19 -10.96
N GLY A 113 -11.58 -15.72 -9.80
CA GLY A 113 -11.93 -17.07 -9.35
C GLY A 113 -11.04 -18.20 -9.91
N SER A 114 -10.03 -17.85 -10.70
CA SER A 114 -9.02 -18.76 -11.24
C SER A 114 -7.63 -18.47 -10.67
N HIS A 115 -6.69 -19.41 -10.81
CA HIS A 115 -5.29 -19.18 -10.49
C HIS A 115 -4.51 -18.90 -11.78
N LEU A 116 -3.81 -17.77 -11.82
CA LEU A 116 -2.95 -17.37 -12.91
C LEU A 116 -1.49 -17.39 -12.42
N GLN A 117 -0.61 -18.02 -13.19
CA GLN A 117 0.83 -17.91 -12.98
C GLN A 117 1.32 -16.63 -13.64
N GLY A 118 1.89 -15.69 -12.88
CA GLY A 118 2.39 -14.46 -13.46
C GLY A 118 2.88 -13.44 -12.45
N TYR A 119 2.75 -12.17 -12.85
CA TYR A 119 3.08 -10.98 -12.08
C TYR A 119 1.85 -10.09 -11.96
N ASN A 120 1.88 -9.25 -10.95
CA ASN A 120 0.97 -8.17 -10.70
C ASN A 120 1.61 -6.87 -11.21
N CYS A 121 1.03 -6.29 -12.26
CA CYS A 121 1.51 -5.08 -12.90
C CYS A 121 0.67 -3.88 -12.44
N GLN A 122 1.37 -2.83 -12.00
CA GLN A 122 0.81 -1.56 -11.56
C GLN A 122 1.14 -0.49 -12.58
N VAL A 123 0.17 0.36 -12.88
CA VAL A 123 0.33 1.43 -13.87
C VAL A 123 -0.26 2.72 -13.31
N ALA A 124 0.49 3.81 -13.41
CA ALA A 124 0.01 5.16 -13.17
C ALA A 124 -0.11 5.91 -14.49
N VAL A 125 -1.28 6.52 -14.72
CA VAL A 125 -1.62 7.20 -15.97
C VAL A 125 -1.95 8.65 -15.67
N ASP A 126 -1.34 9.56 -16.42
CA ASP A 126 -1.66 10.98 -16.34
C ASP A 126 -3.00 11.28 -17.03
N SER A 127 -3.87 12.01 -16.33
CA SER A 127 -5.21 12.28 -16.84
C SER A 127 -5.24 13.29 -17.98
N ASP A 128 -4.27 14.20 -18.00
CA ASP A 128 -4.28 15.35 -18.88
C ASP A 128 -3.70 15.01 -20.25
N HIS A 129 -2.67 14.15 -20.29
CA HIS A 129 -1.99 13.75 -21.52
C HIS A 129 -2.25 12.30 -21.94
N GLN A 130 -2.96 11.50 -21.12
CA GLN A 130 -3.25 10.08 -21.41
C GLN A 130 -1.98 9.25 -21.64
N VAL A 131 -0.92 9.55 -20.87
CA VAL A 131 0.35 8.83 -20.92
C VAL A 131 0.59 8.04 -19.65
N ILE A 132 1.24 6.88 -19.79
CA ILE A 132 1.72 6.11 -18.63
C ILE A 132 2.93 6.84 -18.07
N VAL A 133 2.84 7.27 -16.82
CA VAL A 133 3.93 7.98 -16.12
C VAL A 133 4.75 7.05 -15.24
N ALA A 134 4.17 5.97 -14.72
CA ALA A 134 4.93 4.98 -13.95
C ALA A 134 4.38 3.58 -14.14
N VAL A 135 5.30 2.60 -14.06
CA VAL A 135 4.99 1.18 -14.09
C VAL A 135 5.73 0.48 -12.96
N GLY A 136 5.05 -0.44 -12.28
CA GLY A 136 5.60 -1.32 -11.27
C GLY A 136 5.24 -2.77 -11.57
N VAL A 137 6.19 -3.68 -11.50
CA VAL A 137 5.93 -5.13 -11.66
C VAL A 137 6.34 -5.84 -10.38
N SER A 138 5.40 -6.56 -9.79
CA SER A 138 5.62 -7.35 -8.58
C SER A 138 5.14 -8.78 -8.79
N ASN A 139 5.75 -9.76 -8.13
CA ASN A 139 5.24 -11.13 -8.06
C ASN A 139 4.34 -11.35 -6.82
N GLN A 140 3.95 -10.28 -6.14
CA GLN A 140 3.10 -10.28 -4.97
C GLN A 140 1.62 -10.01 -5.35
N PRO A 141 0.65 -10.76 -4.78
CA PRO A 141 -0.77 -10.53 -5.08
C PRO A 141 -1.39 -9.26 -4.48
N PRO A 142 -1.17 -8.89 -3.20
CA PRO A 142 -1.78 -7.67 -2.64
C PRO A 142 -1.17 -6.36 -3.16
N ASP A 143 -2.02 -5.38 -3.50
CA ASP A 143 -1.60 -4.07 -4.01
C ASP A 143 -1.27 -3.03 -2.93
N VAL A 144 -1.63 -3.30 -1.66
CA VAL A 144 -1.53 -2.31 -0.57
C VAL A 144 -0.11 -1.74 -0.45
N GLU A 145 0.91 -2.59 -0.54
CA GLU A 145 2.33 -2.21 -0.44
C GLU A 145 2.92 -1.63 -1.74
N HIS A 146 2.13 -1.53 -2.82
CA HIS A 146 2.61 -1.05 -4.11
C HIS A 146 2.55 0.48 -4.23
N LEU A 147 1.83 1.18 -3.35
CA LEU A 147 1.58 2.62 -3.50
C LEU A 147 2.85 3.45 -3.39
N GLU A 148 3.59 3.30 -2.29
CA GLU A 148 4.75 4.13 -2.01
C GLU A 148 5.84 3.98 -3.11
N PRO A 149 6.26 2.76 -3.51
CA PRO A 149 7.20 2.62 -4.62
C PRO A 149 6.68 3.20 -5.94
N LEU A 150 5.36 3.13 -6.19
CA LEU A 150 4.77 3.70 -7.39
C LEU A 150 4.77 5.24 -7.36
N LEU A 151 4.51 5.86 -6.20
CA LEU A 151 4.60 7.32 -6.03
C LEU A 151 6.03 7.82 -6.26
N GLN A 152 7.03 7.08 -5.79
CA GLN A 152 8.44 7.41 -6.01
C GLN A 152 8.78 7.37 -7.50
N ARG A 153 8.32 6.32 -8.21
CA ARG A 153 8.47 6.21 -9.66
C ARG A 153 7.77 7.35 -10.41
N ILE A 154 6.58 7.76 -9.97
CA ILE A 154 5.86 8.92 -10.54
C ILE A 154 6.69 10.19 -10.33
N GLY A 155 7.21 10.42 -9.12
CA GLY A 155 8.07 11.57 -8.83
C GLY A 155 9.31 11.61 -9.71
N ALA A 156 9.97 10.46 -9.89
CA ALA A 156 11.16 10.33 -10.72
C ALA A 156 10.88 10.58 -12.21
N SER A 157 9.75 10.10 -12.73
CA SER A 157 9.42 10.21 -14.16
C SER A 157 8.73 11.51 -14.56
N ALA A 158 7.83 12.01 -13.71
CA ALA A 158 7.01 13.20 -13.99
C ALA A 158 7.54 14.46 -13.29
N GLY A 159 8.62 14.35 -12.49
CA GLY A 159 9.22 15.46 -11.76
C GLY A 159 8.43 15.90 -10.52
N GLY A 160 7.45 15.11 -10.09
CA GLY A 160 6.63 15.38 -8.92
C GLY A 160 5.43 14.43 -8.80
N VAL A 161 4.72 14.53 -7.68
CA VAL A 161 3.50 13.76 -7.41
C VAL A 161 2.25 14.55 -7.79
N PRO A 162 1.14 13.88 -8.19
CA PRO A 162 -0.07 14.56 -8.62
C PRO A 162 -0.82 15.18 -7.44
N THR A 163 -1.59 16.25 -7.70
CA THR A 163 -2.45 16.86 -6.67
C THR A 163 -3.68 16.02 -6.34
N VAL A 164 -4.16 15.20 -7.29
CA VAL A 164 -5.33 14.32 -7.15
C VAL A 164 -4.97 12.97 -7.74
N MET A 165 -5.25 11.89 -7.02
CA MET A 165 -4.99 10.53 -7.49
C MET A 165 -6.19 9.63 -7.21
N THR A 166 -6.58 8.82 -8.19
CA THR A 166 -7.66 7.82 -8.08
C THR A 166 -7.06 6.42 -8.07
N MET A 167 -7.53 5.55 -7.17
CA MET A 167 -6.95 4.21 -6.99
C MET A 167 -8.03 3.17 -6.70
N ASP A 168 -7.76 1.94 -7.13
CA ASP A 168 -8.64 0.80 -6.91
C ASP A 168 -8.65 0.30 -5.46
N ALA A 169 -9.58 -0.61 -5.17
CA ALA A 169 -9.78 -1.12 -3.82
C ALA A 169 -8.61 -1.93 -3.26
N GLY A 170 -7.73 -2.45 -4.12
CA GLY A 170 -6.51 -3.12 -3.70
C GLY A 170 -5.53 -2.20 -2.95
N TYR A 171 -5.58 -0.89 -3.23
CA TYR A 171 -4.74 0.12 -2.60
C TYR A 171 -5.28 0.65 -1.26
N TRP A 172 -6.43 0.15 -0.79
CA TRP A 172 -7.05 0.66 0.43
C TRP A 172 -6.30 0.23 1.69
N SER A 173 -5.68 1.19 2.36
CA SER A 173 -5.27 1.13 3.77
C SER A 173 -5.34 2.54 4.37
N GLU A 174 -5.49 2.65 5.70
CA GLU A 174 -5.44 3.96 6.36
C GLU A 174 -4.06 4.62 6.18
N ASP A 175 -3.02 3.80 6.14
CA ASP A 175 -1.64 4.23 5.94
C ASP A 175 -1.44 4.82 4.54
N ASN A 176 -1.98 4.18 3.48
CA ASN A 176 -1.94 4.72 2.12
C ASN A 176 -2.66 6.07 1.99
N VAL A 177 -3.75 6.26 2.75
CA VAL A 177 -4.44 7.56 2.82
C VAL A 177 -3.55 8.61 3.49
N LYS A 178 -2.86 8.24 4.58
CA LYS A 178 -1.91 9.11 5.29
C LYS A 178 -0.72 9.48 4.38
N VAL A 179 -0.07 8.51 3.75
CA VAL A 179 1.03 8.70 2.80
C VAL A 179 0.66 9.71 1.72
N CYS A 180 -0.52 9.54 1.12
CA CYS A 180 -1.02 10.51 0.13
C CYS A 180 -1.18 11.91 0.74
N ALA A 181 -1.80 12.02 1.90
CA ALA A 181 -2.03 13.31 2.55
C ALA A 181 -0.71 14.02 2.93
N ASP A 182 0.28 13.28 3.44
CA ASP A 182 1.60 13.78 3.82
C ASP A 182 2.37 14.31 2.60
N GLN A 183 2.15 13.72 1.42
CA GLN A 183 2.69 14.19 0.14
C GLN A 183 1.80 15.24 -0.56
N GLY A 184 0.72 15.70 0.07
CA GLY A 184 -0.18 16.72 -0.49
C GLY A 184 -1.13 16.20 -1.58
N ILE A 185 -1.30 14.88 -1.69
CA ILE A 185 -2.13 14.20 -2.69
C ILE A 185 -3.56 14.04 -2.17
N ASP A 186 -4.54 14.60 -2.90
CA ASP A 186 -5.96 14.41 -2.63
C ASP A 186 -6.43 13.03 -3.16
N ALA A 187 -6.21 11.98 -2.37
CA ALA A 187 -6.44 10.60 -2.78
C ALA A 187 -7.93 10.16 -2.79
N TYR A 188 -8.34 9.44 -3.82
CA TYR A 188 -9.66 8.83 -4.00
C TYR A 188 -9.50 7.31 -4.17
N ILE A 189 -9.47 6.58 -3.05
CA ILE A 189 -9.22 5.13 -3.01
C ILE A 189 -10.53 4.39 -2.71
N ALA A 190 -10.96 3.47 -3.58
CA ALA A 190 -12.14 2.65 -3.29
C ALA A 190 -11.93 1.82 -2.01
N THR A 191 -12.91 1.77 -1.11
CA THR A 191 -12.80 1.03 0.16
C THR A 191 -13.34 -0.41 0.06
N GLY A 192 -13.50 -0.93 -1.15
CA GLY A 192 -14.12 -2.22 -1.45
C GLY A 192 -14.72 -2.29 -2.86
N ARG A 193 -15.05 -3.51 -3.29
CA ARG A 193 -15.71 -3.75 -4.59
C ARG A 193 -17.18 -3.36 -4.51
N LEU A 194 -17.60 -2.46 -5.39
CA LEU A 194 -19.01 -2.16 -5.59
C LEU A 194 -19.59 -3.05 -6.70
N PRO A 195 -20.85 -3.51 -6.59
CA PRO A 195 -21.52 -4.20 -7.68
C PRO A 195 -21.54 -3.33 -8.94
N HIS A 196 -21.31 -3.95 -10.10
CA HIS A 196 -21.32 -3.23 -11.37
C HIS A 196 -22.70 -2.60 -11.62
N GLY A 197 -22.73 -1.36 -12.10
CA GLY A 197 -23.97 -0.64 -12.42
C GLY A 197 -24.78 -0.13 -11.22
N GLN A 198 -24.34 -0.36 -9.98
CA GLN A 198 -25.05 0.10 -8.77
C GLN A 198 -24.19 1.06 -7.94
N PRO A 199 -24.00 2.32 -8.39
CA PRO A 199 -23.33 3.31 -7.58
C PRO A 199 -24.15 3.55 -6.30
N PRO A 200 -23.53 3.49 -5.11
CA PRO A 200 -24.26 3.74 -3.87
C PRO A 200 -24.80 5.17 -3.89
N PRO A 201 -26.03 5.40 -3.36
CA PRO A 201 -26.63 6.72 -3.40
C PRO A 201 -25.73 7.75 -2.69
N PRO A 202 -25.74 9.03 -3.13
CA PRO A 202 -24.93 10.04 -2.49
C PRO A 202 -25.33 10.17 -1.02
N LYS A 203 -24.36 10.14 -0.11
CA LYS A 203 -24.59 10.33 1.32
C LYS A 203 -24.57 11.85 1.60
N ARG A 204 -25.63 12.38 2.23
CA ARG A 204 -25.81 13.81 2.58
C ARG A 204 -25.73 14.02 4.11
N GLY A 205 -25.58 15.28 4.55
CA GLY A 205 -25.46 15.65 5.98
C GLY A 205 -24.03 15.84 6.50
N PRO A 206 -23.84 16.31 7.74
CA PRO A 206 -22.51 16.47 8.32
C PRO A 206 -21.82 15.11 8.49
N LEU A 207 -20.50 15.09 8.32
CA LEU A 207 -19.68 13.94 8.69
C LEU A 207 -19.54 13.91 10.22
N PRO A 208 -19.71 12.75 10.89
CA PRO A 208 -19.40 12.62 12.31
C PRO A 208 -17.97 13.07 12.61
N ARG A 209 -17.76 13.79 13.72
CA ARG A 209 -16.43 14.33 14.08
C ARG A 209 -15.42 13.22 14.35
N ASP A 210 -15.89 12.11 14.89
CA ASP A 210 -15.20 10.88 15.25
C ASP A 210 -15.19 9.82 14.13
N ALA A 211 -15.56 10.18 12.90
CA ALA A 211 -15.53 9.25 11.78
C ALA A 211 -14.09 8.72 11.54
N ASP A 212 -13.98 7.40 11.39
CA ASP A 212 -12.74 6.70 11.01
C ASP A 212 -12.31 7.03 9.56
N ALA A 213 -11.07 6.69 9.20
CA ALA A 213 -10.52 6.98 7.87
C ALA A 213 -11.36 6.33 6.76
N ARG A 214 -11.86 5.12 7.00
CA ARG A 214 -12.75 4.41 6.07
C ARG A 214 -14.05 5.16 5.85
N THR A 215 -14.75 5.57 6.89
CA THR A 215 -16.01 6.33 6.77
C THR A 215 -15.77 7.66 6.08
N ARG A 216 -14.66 8.34 6.35
CA ARG A 216 -14.25 9.56 5.64
C ARG A 216 -14.07 9.33 4.16
N MET A 217 -13.33 8.29 3.76
CA MET A 217 -13.11 7.98 2.35
C MET A 217 -14.42 7.57 1.65
N VAL A 218 -15.21 6.69 2.26
CA VAL A 218 -16.55 6.32 1.74
C VAL A 218 -17.41 7.57 1.55
N ARG A 219 -17.37 8.50 2.50
CA ARG A 219 -18.11 9.75 2.42
C ARG A 219 -17.61 10.65 1.30
N LYS A 220 -16.29 10.76 1.14
CA LYS A 220 -15.63 11.53 0.08
C LYS A 220 -16.01 10.98 -1.31
N LEU A 221 -15.89 9.67 -1.52
CA LEU A 221 -16.26 8.99 -2.77
C LEU A 221 -17.76 9.11 -3.10
N ARG A 222 -18.64 9.15 -2.09
CA ARG A 222 -20.10 9.29 -2.27
C ARG A 222 -20.59 10.73 -2.38
N SER A 223 -19.70 11.72 -2.26
CA SER A 223 -20.06 13.10 -2.55
C SER A 223 -20.22 13.30 -4.07
N LYS A 224 -21.00 14.30 -4.51
CA LYS A 224 -21.15 14.59 -5.95
C LYS A 224 -19.80 14.83 -6.63
N LYS A 225 -18.96 15.67 -6.00
CA LYS A 225 -17.60 15.99 -6.49
C LYS A 225 -16.72 14.74 -6.52
N GLY A 226 -16.69 13.97 -5.43
CA GLY A 226 -15.82 12.79 -5.35
C GLY A 226 -16.24 11.65 -6.26
N ALA A 227 -17.55 11.44 -6.45
CA ALA A 227 -18.05 10.48 -7.42
C ALA A 227 -17.66 10.86 -8.85
N ALA A 228 -17.72 12.14 -9.20
CA ALA A 228 -17.31 12.63 -10.52
C ALA A 228 -15.81 12.46 -10.75
N ILE A 229 -14.96 12.82 -9.77
CA ILE A 229 -13.50 12.64 -9.84
C ILE A 229 -13.17 11.15 -9.98
N TYR A 230 -13.70 10.31 -9.08
CA TYR A 230 -13.42 8.88 -9.09
C TYR A 230 -13.92 8.19 -10.37
N ALA A 231 -14.99 8.69 -10.99
CA ALA A 231 -15.50 8.16 -12.26
C ALA A 231 -14.56 8.41 -13.44
N ARG A 232 -13.65 9.39 -13.38
CA ARG A 232 -12.70 9.67 -14.47
C ARG A 232 -11.79 8.48 -14.79
N ARG A 233 -11.54 7.58 -13.82
CA ARG A 233 -10.74 6.36 -14.03
C ARG A 233 -11.20 5.54 -15.25
N LYS A 234 -12.52 5.54 -15.54
CA LYS A 234 -13.13 4.86 -16.68
C LYS A 234 -12.65 5.37 -18.04
N ALA A 235 -12.19 6.62 -18.08
CA ALA A 235 -11.70 7.29 -19.26
C ALA A 235 -10.18 7.54 -19.22
N ILE A 236 -9.49 7.11 -18.15
CA ILE A 236 -8.04 7.34 -17.98
C ILE A 236 -7.31 6.00 -17.91
N VAL A 237 -7.50 5.24 -16.84
CA VAL A 237 -6.71 4.03 -16.57
C VAL A 237 -7.39 2.75 -17.04
N GLU A 238 -8.72 2.68 -16.99
CA GLU A 238 -9.45 1.47 -17.44
C GLU A 238 -9.17 1.13 -18.92
N PRO A 239 -9.10 2.10 -19.86
CA PRO A 239 -8.74 1.80 -21.26
C PRO A 239 -7.29 1.32 -21.44
N VAL A 240 -6.38 1.70 -20.54
CA VAL A 240 -4.97 1.27 -20.59
C VAL A 240 -4.84 -0.18 -20.14
N ASN A 241 -5.69 -0.64 -19.23
CA ASN A 241 -5.69 -2.00 -18.72
C ASN A 241 -6.28 -3.03 -19.72
N GLY A 242 -7.03 -2.57 -20.73
CA GLY A 242 -7.68 -3.42 -21.74
C GLY A 242 -9.15 -3.68 -21.45
#